data_AF-A0A9P7CZH5-F1
#
_entry.id   AF-A0A9P7CZH5-F1
#
_cell.length_a   1.000
_cell.length_b   1.000
_cell.length_c   1.000
_cell.angle_alpha   90.00
_cell.angle_beta   90.00
_cell.angle_gamma   90.00
#
_symmetry.space_group_name_H-M   'P 1'
#
loop_
_entity.id
_entity.type
_entity.pdbx_description
1 polymer ?
#
loop_
_entity_poly.entity_id
_entity_poly.type
_entity_poly.pdbx_seq_one_letter_code
_entity_poly.pdbx_strand_id
1 'polypeptide(L)'
;MSKSARQKQRIAALEEKLQALESGHEAKQRDTNYYVSKGRAVRRIVSLFDSIEDLIIENDRRCENDDSDEGATLDQECLQIRFIALTHALPWLDCKASDMEYNEYSQMLKKLRQGADATRGDDTSKLKNFVAGWVNRELKPTPLVDPDDKNCRSFINDACGKLLCPTELDWNDSNIRTRIRDRADGYVVTEMSWPAFLYENYTANLDNLEEGIFKSKLLVHAFKAIFMSPSSAKEVSCDGNGANIIKNNRCARNSKVKTHLQFALSSVTSWRSIDGDFDYIPFWQTIVDFFERPPG
;
A
#
# COMPACT_ATOMS: atom_id res chain seq x y z
N MET A 1 7.02 67.49 9.93
CA MET A 1 6.70 66.58 8.80
C MET A 1 5.26 66.76 8.34
N SER A 2 5.02 66.88 7.04
CA SER A 2 3.66 67.00 6.46
C SER A 2 2.83 65.73 6.72
N LYS A 3 1.50 65.88 6.86
CA LYS A 3 0.55 64.76 7.01
C LYS A 3 0.71 63.74 5.88
N SER A 4 0.99 64.21 4.66
CA SER A 4 1.28 63.37 3.49
C SER A 4 2.55 62.53 3.65
N ALA A 5 3.62 63.08 4.22
CA ALA A 5 4.87 62.36 4.44
C ALA A 5 4.72 61.23 5.48
N ARG A 6 3.96 61.47 6.55
CA ARG A 6 3.64 60.43 7.56
C ARG A 6 2.79 59.30 6.99
N GLN A 7 1.84 59.62 6.10
CA GLN A 7 1.02 58.61 5.43
C GLN A 7 1.86 57.74 4.49
N LYS A 8 2.76 58.34 3.69
CA LYS A 8 3.67 57.58 2.82
C LYS A 8 4.59 56.63 3.60
N GLN A 9 5.14 57.07 4.73
CA GLN A 9 5.94 56.19 5.59
C GLN A 9 5.13 55.02 6.17
N ARG A 10 3.87 55.27 6.56
CA ARG A 10 2.99 54.21 7.08
C ARG A 10 2.60 53.20 6.01
N ILE A 11 2.37 53.65 4.77
CA ILE A 11 2.11 52.76 3.63
C ILE A 11 3.33 51.88 3.35
N ALA A 12 4.53 52.46 3.25
CA ALA A 12 5.75 51.69 3.01
C ALA A 12 6.00 50.64 4.10
N ALA A 13 5.79 50.99 5.39
CA ALA A 13 5.93 50.03 6.49
C ALA A 13 4.86 48.91 6.48
N LEU A 14 3.68 49.16 5.92
CA LEU A 14 2.64 48.14 5.75
C LEU A 14 2.94 47.24 4.56
N GLU A 15 3.44 47.79 3.45
CA GLU A 15 3.89 47.04 2.27
C GLU A 15 5.03 46.09 2.64
N GLU A 16 6.02 46.55 3.42
CA GLU A 16 7.12 45.71 3.92
C GLU A 16 6.61 44.55 4.79
N LYS A 17 5.63 44.83 5.68
CA LYS A 17 5.01 43.79 6.51
C LYS A 17 4.22 42.77 5.68
N LEU A 18 3.47 43.23 4.68
CA LEU A 18 2.75 42.34 3.77
C LEU A 18 3.71 41.44 3.00
N GLN A 19 4.79 42.02 2.46
CA GLN A 19 5.81 41.26 1.74
C GLN A 19 6.50 40.21 2.64
N ALA A 20 6.78 40.55 3.90
CA ALA A 20 7.33 39.61 4.87
C ALA A 20 6.34 38.47 5.20
N LEU A 21 5.05 38.78 5.34
CA LEU A 21 4.00 37.78 5.58
C LEU A 21 3.80 36.86 4.37
N GLU A 22 3.78 37.40 3.15
CA GLU A 22 3.68 36.64 1.90
C GLU A 22 4.88 35.70 1.74
N SER A 23 6.09 36.21 1.98
CA SER A 23 7.32 35.40 1.94
C SER A 23 7.29 34.27 2.96
N GLY A 24 6.80 34.54 4.18
CA GLY A 24 6.62 33.52 5.22
C GLY A 24 5.57 32.47 4.85
N HIS A 25 4.48 32.86 4.18
CA HIS A 25 3.46 31.94 3.68
C HIS A 25 4.01 31.03 2.57
N GLU A 26 4.76 31.59 1.63
CA GLU A 26 5.41 30.82 0.57
C GLU A 26 6.39 29.78 1.13
N ALA A 27 7.22 30.15 2.11
CA ALA A 27 8.16 29.22 2.75
C ALA A 27 7.42 28.03 3.38
N LYS A 28 6.36 28.31 4.17
CA LYS A 28 5.52 27.26 4.78
C LYS A 28 4.85 26.35 3.74
N GLN A 29 4.44 26.91 2.60
CA GLN A 29 3.87 26.13 1.51
C GLN A 29 4.91 25.23 0.83
N ARG A 30 6.14 25.72 0.64
CA ARG A 30 7.25 24.92 0.10
C ARG A 30 7.59 23.76 1.02
N ASP A 31 7.69 24.00 2.32
CA ASP A 31 7.94 22.95 3.32
C ASP A 31 6.82 21.91 3.35
N THR A 32 5.56 22.38 3.34
CA THR A 32 4.39 21.51 3.23
C THR A 32 4.48 20.60 2.01
N ASN A 33 4.77 21.16 0.83
CA ASN A 33 4.89 20.40 -0.41
C ASN A 33 6.06 19.40 -0.35
N TYR A 34 7.17 19.80 0.27
CA TYR A 34 8.34 18.94 0.45
C TYR A 34 8.00 17.72 1.30
N TYR A 35 7.42 17.91 2.49
CA TYR A 35 7.07 16.79 3.38
C TYR A 35 5.98 15.89 2.79
N VAL A 36 4.95 16.46 2.16
CA VAL A 36 3.94 15.65 1.44
C VAL A 36 4.62 14.82 0.34
N SER A 37 5.52 15.41 -0.44
CA SER A 37 6.24 14.71 -1.50
C SER A 37 7.10 13.57 -0.96
N LYS A 38 7.87 13.81 0.12
CA LYS A 38 8.72 12.78 0.75
C LYS A 38 7.91 11.66 1.38
N GLY A 39 6.76 11.98 1.96
CA GLY A 39 5.85 10.99 2.55
C GLY A 39 5.31 9.97 1.56
N ARG A 40 5.25 10.30 0.26
CA ARG A 40 4.73 9.42 -0.80
C ARG A 40 5.45 8.08 -0.90
N ALA A 41 6.73 8.02 -0.50
CA ALA A 41 7.50 6.78 -0.52
C ALA A 41 7.10 5.80 0.60
N VAL A 42 6.56 6.30 1.71
CA VAL A 42 6.34 5.52 2.94
C VAL A 42 5.41 4.33 2.69
N ARG A 43 4.23 4.54 2.10
CA ARG A 43 3.29 3.44 1.83
C ARG A 43 3.80 2.42 0.84
N ARG A 44 4.77 2.76 -0.01
CA ARG A 44 5.34 1.85 -1.02
C ARG A 44 6.56 1.09 -0.53
N ILE A 45 7.40 1.70 0.31
CA ILE A 45 8.72 1.17 0.67
C ILE A 45 8.78 0.75 2.14
N VAL A 46 8.11 1.48 3.03
CA VAL A 46 8.15 1.26 4.48
C VAL A 46 7.02 0.33 4.90
N SER A 47 5.81 0.84 5.16
CA SER A 47 4.66 0.04 5.61
C SER A 47 3.36 0.45 4.93
N LEU A 48 2.51 -0.54 4.64
CA LEU A 48 1.19 -0.29 4.04
C LEU A 48 0.16 0.19 5.07
N PHE A 49 0.26 -0.27 6.32
CA PHE A 49 -0.75 -0.04 7.36
C PHE A 49 -0.26 0.81 8.53
N ASP A 50 0.96 0.58 9.05
CA ASP A 50 1.43 1.25 10.27
C ASP A 50 1.54 2.77 10.08
N SER A 51 1.22 3.54 11.12
CA SER A 51 1.46 4.98 11.09
C SER A 51 2.95 5.30 11.28
N ILE A 52 3.39 6.47 10.82
CA ILE A 52 4.79 6.90 10.98
C ILE A 52 5.10 7.08 12.48
N GLU A 53 4.13 7.55 13.25
CA GLU A 53 4.18 7.77 14.68
C GLU A 53 4.35 6.46 15.43
N ASP A 54 3.61 5.40 15.09
CA ASP A 54 3.75 4.11 15.77
C ASP A 54 5.17 3.55 15.60
N LEU A 55 5.78 3.74 14.43
CA LEU A 55 7.17 3.36 14.17
C LEU A 55 8.15 4.15 15.04
N ILE A 56 7.93 5.46 15.17
CA ILE A 56 8.79 6.35 15.96
C ILE A 56 8.63 6.05 17.46
N ILE A 57 7.39 5.89 17.94
CA ILE A 57 7.07 5.59 19.34
C ILE A 57 7.72 4.28 19.77
N GLU A 58 7.67 3.23 18.94
CA GLU A 58 8.34 1.97 19.26
C GLU A 58 9.86 2.13 19.30
N ASN A 59 10.45 2.91 18.39
CA ASN A 59 11.88 3.18 18.44
C ASN A 59 12.28 3.99 19.68
N ASP A 60 11.53 5.04 20.01
CA ASP A 60 11.77 5.87 21.21
C ASP A 60 11.69 5.01 22.47
N ARG A 61 10.69 4.12 22.56
CA ARG A 61 10.56 3.13 23.64
C ARG A 61 11.80 2.24 23.76
N ARG A 62 12.42 1.83 22.65
CA ARG A 62 13.66 1.03 22.68
C ARG A 62 14.86 1.86 23.14
N CYS A 63 14.98 3.11 22.69
CA CYS A 63 16.03 4.02 23.13
C CYS A 63 15.95 4.35 24.63
N GLU A 64 14.75 4.38 25.22
CA GLU A 64 14.55 4.63 26.65
C GLU A 64 14.85 3.42 27.55
N ASN A 65 14.78 2.19 27.02
CA ASN A 65 14.87 0.94 27.78
C ASN A 65 16.17 0.18 27.46
N ASP A 66 17.36 0.77 27.69
CA ASP A 66 18.74 0.17 27.64
C ASP A 66 18.87 -1.28 27.08
N ASP A 67 18.43 -1.50 25.83
CA ASP A 67 18.56 -2.74 25.03
C ASP A 67 18.16 -4.08 25.67
N SER A 68 17.40 -4.12 26.79
CA SER A 68 16.86 -5.41 27.26
C SER A 68 15.69 -5.84 26.36
N ASP A 69 16.01 -6.47 25.24
CA ASP A 69 15.05 -7.07 24.28
C ASP A 69 14.35 -8.31 24.88
N GLU A 70 14.59 -8.62 26.17
CA GLU A 70 13.89 -9.65 26.93
C GLU A 70 12.40 -9.28 27.06
N GLY A 71 11.60 -9.85 26.17
CA GLY A 71 10.13 -9.76 26.21
C GLY A 71 9.49 -8.86 25.15
N ALA A 72 10.22 -8.45 24.11
CA ALA A 72 9.60 -7.77 22.97
C ALA A 72 8.55 -8.66 22.30
N THR A 73 7.40 -8.08 21.96
CA THR A 73 6.37 -8.79 21.19
C THR A 73 6.75 -8.83 19.70
N LEU A 74 6.20 -9.79 18.95
CA LEU A 74 6.39 -9.86 17.50
C LEU A 74 5.96 -8.57 16.79
N ASP A 75 4.90 -7.92 17.28
CA ASP A 75 4.45 -6.63 16.75
C ASP A 75 5.49 -5.53 16.96
N GLN A 76 6.14 -5.49 18.13
CA GLN A 76 7.21 -4.54 18.44
C GLN A 76 8.45 -4.77 17.57
N GLU A 77 8.84 -6.02 17.31
CA GLU A 77 9.93 -6.35 16.38
C GLU A 77 9.60 -5.89 14.95
N CYS A 78 8.37 -6.15 14.50
CA CYS A 78 7.87 -5.72 13.21
C CYS A 78 7.88 -4.19 13.05
N LEU A 79 7.41 -3.45 14.05
CA LEU A 79 7.46 -1.98 14.07
C LEU A 79 8.92 -1.49 14.01
N GLN A 80 9.85 -2.13 14.73
CA GLN A 80 11.26 -1.74 14.69
C GLN A 80 11.91 -1.98 13.32
N ILE A 81 11.67 -3.13 12.68
CA ILE A 81 12.15 -3.42 11.32
C ILE A 81 11.64 -2.34 10.34
N ARG A 82 10.39 -1.93 10.50
CA ARG A 82 9.76 -0.90 9.65
C ARG A 82 10.26 0.50 9.99
N PHE A 83 10.61 0.80 11.24
CA PHE A 83 11.31 2.03 11.60
C PHE A 83 12.69 2.11 10.93
N ILE A 84 13.47 1.02 10.93
CA ILE A 84 14.73 0.95 10.19
C ILE A 84 14.52 1.17 8.68
N ALA A 85 13.43 0.65 8.10
CA ALA A 85 13.08 0.94 6.72
C ALA A 85 12.69 2.42 6.51
N LEU A 86 12.06 3.06 7.50
CA LEU A 86 11.71 4.48 7.49
C LEU A 86 12.95 5.37 7.47
N THR A 87 13.95 5.10 8.31
CA THR A 87 15.20 5.89 8.37
C THR A 87 16.00 5.76 7.07
N HIS A 88 15.99 4.58 6.43
CA HIS A 88 16.55 4.43 5.09
C HIS A 88 15.78 5.22 4.01
N ALA A 89 14.44 5.26 4.10
CA ALA A 89 13.62 6.00 3.14
C ALA A 89 13.71 7.52 3.33
N LEU A 90 13.90 7.97 4.58
CA LEU A 90 13.95 9.37 5.00
C LEU A 90 15.19 9.62 5.88
N PRO A 91 16.42 9.56 5.32
CA PRO A 91 17.66 9.64 6.11
C PRO A 91 17.88 11.01 6.78
N TRP A 92 17.10 12.01 6.40
CA TRP A 92 17.12 13.35 6.98
C TRP A 92 16.15 13.50 8.15
N LEU A 93 15.29 12.51 8.43
CA LEU A 93 14.20 12.65 9.40
C LEU A 93 14.72 12.98 10.79
N ASP A 94 15.69 12.21 11.28
CA ASP A 94 16.21 12.36 12.65
C ASP A 94 16.92 13.70 12.84
N CYS A 95 17.82 14.07 11.91
CA CYS A 95 18.54 15.35 12.02
C CYS A 95 17.57 16.54 11.94
N LYS A 96 16.54 16.44 11.10
CA LYS A 96 15.56 17.50 10.96
C LYS A 96 14.61 17.58 12.16
N ALA A 97 14.28 16.44 12.77
CA ALA A 97 13.44 16.37 13.96
C ALA A 97 14.12 16.99 15.18
N SER A 98 15.42 16.75 15.37
CA SER A 98 16.19 17.29 16.51
C SER A 98 16.24 18.82 16.56
N ASP A 99 16.15 19.49 15.40
CA ASP A 99 16.20 20.94 15.29
C ASP A 99 14.81 21.61 15.35
N MET A 100 13.73 20.84 15.52
CA MET A 100 12.34 21.33 15.45
C MET A 100 11.66 21.43 16.80
N GLU A 101 10.86 22.48 16.96
CA GLU A 101 9.87 22.56 18.03
C GLU A 101 8.77 21.51 17.84
N TYR A 102 8.20 21.01 18.94
CA TYR A 102 7.21 19.92 18.93
C TYR A 102 6.03 20.17 17.97
N ASN A 103 5.51 21.40 17.93
CA ASN A 103 4.39 21.75 17.04
C ASN A 103 4.77 21.68 15.56
N GLU A 104 6.00 22.06 15.21
CA GLU A 104 6.50 21.98 13.84
C GLU A 104 6.79 20.53 13.45
N TYR A 105 7.37 19.75 14.36
CA TYR A 105 7.58 18.32 14.21
C TYR A 105 6.26 17.56 13.97
N SER A 106 5.23 17.80 14.79
CA SER A 106 3.91 17.18 14.62
C SER A 106 3.24 17.55 13.29
N GLN A 107 3.41 18.81 12.84
CA GLN A 107 2.95 19.23 11.51
C GLN A 107 3.71 18.51 10.40
N MET A 108 5.03 18.36 10.52
CA MET A 108 5.86 17.62 9.56
C MET A 108 5.38 16.16 9.44
N LEU A 109 5.19 15.44 10.55
CA LEU A 109 4.69 14.06 10.54
C LEU A 109 3.30 13.96 9.90
N LYS A 110 2.40 14.90 10.19
CA LYS A 110 1.08 14.98 9.54
C LYS A 110 1.19 15.13 8.03
N LYS A 111 2.13 15.95 7.52
CA LYS A 111 2.36 16.11 6.08
C LYS A 111 2.97 14.86 5.45
N LEU A 112 3.91 14.19 6.14
CA LEU A 112 4.45 12.91 5.68
C LEU A 112 3.35 11.85 5.55
N ARG A 113 2.49 11.68 6.57
CA ARG A 113 1.33 10.79 6.50
C ARG A 113 0.38 11.17 5.38
N GLN A 114 0.09 12.46 5.20
CA GLN A 114 -0.78 12.91 4.11
C GLN A 114 -0.23 12.46 2.74
N GLY A 115 1.07 12.60 2.50
CA GLY A 115 1.73 12.11 1.29
C GLY A 115 1.67 10.58 1.14
N ALA A 116 1.91 9.88 2.25
CA ALA A 116 1.87 8.44 2.33
C ALA A 116 0.48 7.91 1.92
N ASP A 117 -0.58 8.38 2.59
CA ASP A 117 -1.96 7.95 2.34
C ASP A 117 -2.47 8.36 0.96
N ALA A 118 -2.09 9.55 0.47
CA ALA A 118 -2.40 9.96 -0.90
C ALA A 118 -1.83 8.98 -1.92
N THR A 119 -0.59 8.51 -1.73
CA THR A 119 0.03 7.55 -2.65
C THR A 119 -0.64 6.17 -2.61
N ARG A 120 -1.03 5.70 -1.42
CA ARG A 120 -1.84 4.47 -1.29
C ARG A 120 -3.18 4.60 -2.00
N GLY A 121 -3.83 5.76 -1.91
CA GLY A 121 -5.06 6.09 -2.63
C GLY A 121 -4.87 6.08 -4.16
N ASP A 122 -3.77 6.67 -4.63
CA ASP A 122 -3.40 6.69 -6.05
C ASP A 122 -3.15 5.27 -6.59
N ASP A 123 -2.35 4.47 -5.88
CA ASP A 123 -2.04 3.08 -6.27
C ASP A 123 -3.30 2.21 -6.30
N THR A 124 -4.16 2.37 -5.30
CA THR A 124 -5.46 1.71 -5.22
C THR A 124 -6.33 2.06 -6.42
N SER A 125 -6.45 3.36 -6.74
CA SER A 125 -7.28 3.83 -7.86
C SER A 125 -6.72 3.37 -9.21
N LYS A 126 -5.39 3.43 -9.36
CA LYS A 126 -4.69 2.96 -10.56
C LYS A 126 -4.95 1.48 -10.83
N LEU A 127 -4.84 0.63 -9.81
CA LEU A 127 -5.06 -0.82 -9.97
C LEU A 127 -6.53 -1.17 -10.22
N LYS A 128 -7.48 -0.48 -9.59
CA LYS A 128 -8.92 -0.67 -9.88
C LYS A 128 -9.22 -0.58 -11.38
N ASN A 129 -8.63 0.42 -12.04
CA ASN A 129 -8.87 0.70 -13.46
C ASN A 129 -8.21 -0.34 -14.38
N PHE A 130 -7.04 -0.86 -14.01
CA PHE A 130 -6.30 -1.81 -14.87
C PHE A 130 -6.71 -3.27 -14.70
N VAL A 131 -7.07 -3.69 -13.48
CA VAL A 131 -7.29 -5.10 -13.15
C VAL A 131 -8.39 -5.73 -14.00
N ALA A 132 -9.50 -5.04 -14.24
CA ALA A 132 -10.56 -5.56 -15.11
C ALA A 132 -10.06 -5.88 -16.53
N GLY A 133 -9.26 -4.98 -17.12
CA GLY A 133 -8.65 -5.19 -18.42
C GLY A 133 -7.67 -6.37 -18.45
N TRP A 134 -6.86 -6.55 -17.39
CA TRP A 134 -5.96 -7.70 -17.26
C TRP A 134 -6.75 -9.01 -17.13
N VAL A 135 -7.75 -9.06 -16.26
CA VAL A 135 -8.62 -10.23 -16.09
C VAL A 135 -9.31 -10.59 -17.40
N ASN A 136 -9.86 -9.60 -18.10
CA ASN A 136 -10.54 -9.81 -19.39
C ASN A 136 -9.61 -10.35 -20.47
N ARG A 137 -8.35 -9.92 -20.51
CA ARG A 137 -7.36 -10.41 -21.47
C ARG A 137 -6.88 -11.82 -21.14
N GLU A 138 -6.55 -12.08 -19.88
CA GLU A 138 -5.94 -13.35 -19.45
C GLU A 138 -6.97 -14.48 -19.34
N LEU A 139 -8.14 -14.21 -18.74
CA LEU A 139 -9.15 -15.24 -18.43
C LEU A 139 -10.32 -15.28 -19.43
N LYS A 140 -10.52 -14.21 -20.22
CA LYS A 140 -11.61 -14.08 -21.22
C LYS A 140 -12.98 -14.52 -20.68
N PRO A 141 -13.43 -14.00 -19.51
CA PRO A 141 -14.66 -14.43 -18.90
C PRO A 141 -15.89 -14.03 -19.71
N THR A 142 -17.00 -14.75 -19.50
CA THR A 142 -18.32 -14.37 -20.00
C THR A 142 -19.30 -14.35 -18.83
N PRO A 143 -19.83 -13.19 -18.42
CA PRO A 143 -19.58 -11.84 -18.96
C PRO A 143 -18.17 -11.30 -18.62
N LEU A 144 -17.72 -10.31 -19.38
CA LEU A 144 -16.48 -9.57 -19.09
C LEU A 144 -16.59 -8.82 -17.76
N VAL A 145 -15.46 -8.62 -17.09
CA VAL A 145 -15.37 -7.77 -15.90
C VAL A 145 -15.48 -6.31 -16.33
N ASP A 146 -16.45 -5.60 -15.77
CA ASP A 146 -16.64 -4.18 -16.02
C ASP A 146 -15.50 -3.36 -15.36
N PRO A 147 -14.76 -2.55 -16.13
CA PRO A 147 -13.73 -1.67 -15.56
C PRO A 147 -14.31 -0.55 -14.70
N ASP A 148 -15.53 -0.10 -14.99
CA ASP A 148 -16.17 1.07 -14.37
C ASP A 148 -17.11 0.66 -13.22
N ASP A 149 -17.65 -0.56 -13.23
CA ASP A 149 -18.41 -1.11 -12.11
C ASP A 149 -17.61 -2.13 -11.28
N LYS A 150 -17.06 -1.66 -10.15
CA LYS A 150 -16.37 -2.51 -9.20
C LYS A 150 -17.31 -3.42 -8.41
N ASN A 151 -18.59 -3.07 -8.25
CA ASN A 151 -19.51 -3.85 -7.41
C ASN A 151 -19.76 -5.24 -7.99
N CYS A 152 -19.75 -5.36 -9.32
CA CYS A 152 -19.88 -6.63 -10.03
C CYS A 152 -18.64 -7.53 -9.98
N ARG A 153 -17.57 -7.15 -9.26
CA ARG A 153 -16.36 -7.98 -9.06
C ARG A 153 -16.54 -8.93 -7.87
N SER A 154 -15.43 -9.38 -7.27
CA SER A 154 -15.43 -10.40 -6.22
C SER A 154 -16.14 -11.68 -6.68
N PHE A 155 -16.84 -12.37 -5.77
CA PHE A 155 -17.55 -13.62 -6.04
C PHE A 155 -18.81 -13.48 -6.92
N ILE A 156 -19.22 -12.25 -7.24
CA ILE A 156 -20.32 -12.01 -8.20
C ILE A 156 -19.87 -12.38 -9.61
N ASN A 157 -18.63 -12.03 -10.00
CA ASN A 157 -18.05 -12.41 -11.27
C ASN A 157 -17.24 -13.71 -11.16
N ASP A 158 -17.48 -14.68 -12.03
CA ASP A 158 -16.80 -15.99 -11.99
C ASP A 158 -15.27 -15.91 -12.11
N ALA A 159 -14.72 -14.99 -12.91
CA ALA A 159 -13.27 -14.86 -13.05
C ALA A 159 -12.63 -14.17 -11.84
N CYS A 160 -13.24 -13.11 -11.30
CA CYS A 160 -12.77 -12.50 -10.05
C CYS A 160 -12.89 -13.48 -8.88
N GLY A 161 -14.02 -14.17 -8.76
CA GLY A 161 -14.24 -15.19 -7.75
C GLY A 161 -13.22 -16.32 -7.82
N LYS A 162 -12.90 -16.83 -9.03
CA LYS A 162 -11.85 -17.84 -9.22
C LYS A 162 -10.50 -17.37 -8.70
N LEU A 163 -10.14 -16.12 -8.98
CA LEU A 163 -8.86 -15.53 -8.55
C LEU A 163 -8.78 -15.31 -7.03
N LEU A 164 -9.91 -15.00 -6.40
CA LEU A 164 -10.01 -14.75 -4.95
C LEU A 164 -10.27 -16.02 -4.13
N CYS A 165 -10.69 -17.10 -4.78
CA CYS A 165 -11.01 -18.36 -4.11
C CYS A 165 -9.78 -18.88 -3.35
N PRO A 166 -9.95 -19.30 -2.08
CA PRO A 166 -8.97 -20.09 -1.35
C PRO A 166 -8.51 -21.27 -2.20
N THR A 167 -7.20 -21.52 -2.21
CA THR A 167 -6.60 -22.59 -3.01
C THR A 167 -7.06 -23.98 -2.61
N GLU A 168 -7.53 -24.15 -1.38
CA GLU A 168 -8.07 -25.39 -0.82
C GLU A 168 -9.48 -25.71 -1.34
N LEU A 169 -10.13 -24.76 -2.01
CA LEU A 169 -11.49 -24.89 -2.54
C LEU A 169 -11.48 -24.90 -4.07
N ASP A 170 -12.16 -25.89 -4.68
CA ASP A 170 -12.29 -25.95 -6.14
C ASP A 170 -13.40 -25.04 -6.65
N TRP A 171 -13.02 -23.86 -7.15
CA TRP A 171 -13.97 -22.93 -7.78
C TRP A 171 -14.69 -23.50 -9.01
N ASN A 172 -14.19 -24.57 -9.64
CA ASN A 172 -14.91 -25.17 -10.78
C ASN A 172 -16.11 -26.02 -10.31
N ASP A 173 -16.15 -26.42 -9.03
CA ASP A 173 -17.34 -27.04 -8.45
C ASP A 173 -18.43 -25.99 -8.22
N SER A 174 -19.57 -26.20 -8.88
CA SER A 174 -20.73 -25.31 -8.75
C SER A 174 -21.28 -25.25 -7.33
N ASN A 175 -21.18 -26.33 -6.55
CA ASN A 175 -21.64 -26.35 -5.16
C ASN A 175 -20.75 -25.46 -4.29
N ILE A 176 -19.42 -25.57 -4.46
CA ILE A 176 -18.44 -24.72 -3.77
C ILE A 176 -18.69 -23.25 -4.11
N ARG A 177 -18.86 -22.91 -5.39
CA ARG A 177 -19.18 -21.52 -5.80
C ARG A 177 -20.43 -20.98 -5.13
N THR A 178 -21.50 -21.76 -5.09
CA THR A 178 -22.76 -21.35 -4.43
C THR A 178 -22.53 -21.14 -2.94
N ARG A 179 -21.86 -22.07 -2.25
CA ARG A 179 -21.59 -21.95 -0.81
C ARG A 179 -20.71 -20.75 -0.46
N ILE A 180 -19.71 -20.43 -1.27
CA ILE A 180 -18.87 -19.22 -1.10
C ILE A 180 -19.73 -17.95 -1.28
N ARG A 181 -20.57 -17.91 -2.32
CA ARG A 181 -21.46 -16.76 -2.59
C ARG A 181 -22.49 -16.52 -1.50
N ASP A 182 -23.04 -17.61 -0.96
CA ASP A 182 -24.03 -17.58 0.12
C ASP A 182 -23.38 -17.39 1.50
N ARG A 183 -22.04 -17.37 1.57
CA ARG A 183 -21.27 -17.30 2.82
C ARG A 183 -21.68 -18.39 3.81
N ALA A 184 -21.87 -19.61 3.30
CA ALA A 184 -22.21 -20.76 4.13
C ALA A 184 -21.09 -21.07 5.13
N ASP A 185 -21.44 -21.63 6.29
CA ASP A 185 -20.49 -22.04 7.31
C ASP A 185 -19.41 -22.97 6.73
N GLY A 186 -18.14 -22.62 6.95
CA GLY A 186 -16.98 -23.33 6.40
C GLY A 186 -16.59 -22.94 4.97
N TYR A 187 -17.31 -22.02 4.32
CA TYR A 187 -17.01 -21.51 2.97
C TYR A 187 -16.80 -19.99 2.94
N VAL A 188 -16.72 -19.36 4.10
CA VAL A 188 -16.37 -17.94 4.23
C VAL A 188 -14.90 -17.75 3.87
N VAL A 189 -14.64 -16.92 2.87
CA VAL A 189 -13.28 -16.58 2.43
C VAL A 189 -12.73 -15.49 3.34
N THR A 190 -11.66 -15.80 4.07
CA THR A 190 -10.97 -14.91 5.02
C THR A 190 -9.51 -14.70 4.60
N GLU A 191 -8.80 -13.84 5.32
CA GLU A 191 -7.36 -13.59 5.17
C GLU A 191 -6.46 -14.80 5.45
N MET A 192 -7.00 -15.84 6.09
CA MET A 192 -6.23 -16.98 6.60
C MET A 192 -5.89 -18.01 5.51
N SER A 193 -6.45 -17.85 4.32
CA SER A 193 -6.24 -18.75 3.18
C SER A 193 -5.57 -18.03 2.03
N TRP A 194 -4.74 -18.76 1.26
CA TRP A 194 -4.09 -18.18 0.10
C TRP A 194 -5.05 -18.11 -1.09
N PRO A 195 -5.28 -16.92 -1.67
CA PRO A 195 -6.10 -16.80 -2.86
C PRO A 195 -5.34 -17.22 -4.12
N ALA A 196 -6.05 -17.83 -5.07
CA ALA A 196 -5.49 -18.36 -6.31
C ALA A 196 -4.68 -17.33 -7.12
N PHE A 197 -5.02 -16.04 -7.08
CA PHE A 197 -4.29 -15.00 -7.82
C PHE A 197 -2.82 -14.87 -7.40
N LEU A 198 -2.40 -15.43 -6.27
CA LEU A 198 -1.00 -15.43 -5.87
C LEU A 198 -0.17 -16.41 -6.70
N TYR A 199 -0.76 -17.49 -7.18
CA TYR A 199 -0.05 -18.63 -7.75
C TYR A 199 0.21 -18.49 -9.25
N GLU A 200 1.28 -19.12 -9.70
CA GLU A 200 1.53 -19.35 -11.12
C GLU A 200 0.32 -20.02 -11.77
N ASN A 201 -0.12 -19.48 -12.92
CA ASN A 201 -1.31 -19.94 -13.64
C ASN A 201 -2.61 -20.01 -12.81
N TYR A 202 -2.64 -19.38 -11.63
CA TYR A 202 -3.76 -19.35 -10.70
C TYR A 202 -4.15 -20.72 -10.13
N THR A 203 -3.18 -21.63 -10.00
CA THR A 203 -3.37 -22.97 -9.43
C THR A 203 -2.26 -23.27 -8.44
N ALA A 204 -2.63 -23.68 -7.22
CA ALA A 204 -1.67 -24.12 -6.21
C ALA A 204 -1.45 -25.64 -6.29
N ASN A 205 -0.24 -26.07 -5.92
CA ASN A 205 0.00 -27.46 -5.58
C ASN A 205 -0.41 -27.69 -4.12
N LEU A 206 -1.44 -28.51 -3.88
CA LEU A 206 -1.92 -28.78 -2.52
C LEU A 206 -0.94 -29.62 -1.69
N ASP A 207 -0.06 -30.38 -2.35
CA ASP A 207 1.02 -31.12 -1.68
C ASP A 207 2.19 -30.20 -1.30
N ASN A 208 2.28 -29.03 -1.93
CA ASN A 208 3.33 -28.03 -1.68
C ASN A 208 2.83 -26.62 -2.01
N LEU A 209 2.20 -25.95 -1.04
CA LEU A 209 1.63 -24.61 -1.20
C LEU A 209 2.69 -23.51 -1.46
N GLU A 210 3.98 -23.77 -1.25
CA GLU A 210 5.04 -22.81 -1.63
C GLU A 210 5.36 -22.91 -3.13
N GLU A 211 5.00 -24.01 -3.77
CA GLU A 211 5.20 -24.17 -5.19
C GLU A 211 4.33 -23.18 -5.98
N GLY A 212 4.99 -22.30 -6.73
CA GLY A 212 4.31 -21.36 -7.60
C GLY A 212 3.72 -20.14 -6.88
N ILE A 213 3.78 -20.05 -5.54
CA ILE A 213 3.26 -18.89 -4.80
C ILE A 213 3.99 -17.60 -5.19
N PHE A 214 3.25 -16.51 -5.29
CA PHE A 214 3.69 -15.18 -5.70
C PHE A 214 4.27 -15.05 -7.12
N LYS A 215 3.95 -15.99 -8.02
CA LYS A 215 4.44 -16.01 -9.41
C LYS A 215 3.37 -15.70 -10.46
N SER A 216 2.17 -15.29 -10.06
CA SER A 216 1.10 -15.01 -11.04
C SER A 216 1.43 -13.83 -11.97
N LYS A 217 0.90 -13.88 -13.19
CA LYS A 217 1.04 -12.78 -14.18
C LYS A 217 0.41 -11.48 -13.68
N LEU A 218 -0.72 -11.56 -12.96
CA LEU A 218 -1.38 -10.38 -12.39
C LEU A 218 -0.51 -9.66 -11.37
N LEU A 219 0.26 -10.39 -10.55
CA LEU A 219 1.21 -9.78 -9.62
C LEU A 219 2.31 -9.00 -10.34
N VAL A 220 2.82 -9.55 -11.45
CA VAL A 220 3.79 -8.84 -12.29
C VAL A 220 3.18 -7.55 -12.82
N HIS A 221 1.99 -7.60 -13.41
CA HIS A 221 1.28 -6.41 -13.91
C HIS A 221 1.05 -5.36 -12.82
N ALA A 222 0.59 -5.79 -11.64
CA ALA A 222 0.33 -4.90 -10.51
C ALA A 222 1.62 -4.23 -10.01
N PHE A 223 2.73 -4.97 -9.92
CA PHE A 223 4.04 -4.40 -9.58
C PHE A 223 4.48 -3.36 -10.62
N LYS A 224 4.35 -3.66 -11.93
CA LYS A 224 4.65 -2.68 -12.99
C LYS A 224 3.79 -1.43 -12.86
N ALA A 225 2.51 -1.59 -12.52
CA ALA A 225 1.61 -0.46 -12.36
C ALA A 225 1.95 0.40 -11.14
N ILE A 226 2.38 -0.16 -10.01
CA ILE A 226 2.71 0.62 -8.80
C ILE A 226 4.10 1.27 -8.91
N PHE A 227 5.11 0.51 -9.31
CA PHE A 227 6.51 0.94 -9.20
C PHE A 227 7.15 1.42 -10.51
N MET A 228 6.49 1.19 -11.65
CA MET A 228 7.00 1.60 -12.96
C MET A 228 6.02 2.52 -13.69
N SER A 229 6.38 2.86 -14.93
CA SER A 229 5.52 3.65 -15.80
C SER A 229 4.19 2.92 -16.08
N PRO A 230 3.04 3.64 -16.16
CA PRO A 230 1.78 3.09 -16.65
C PRO A 230 1.89 2.39 -18.01
N SER A 231 2.78 2.84 -18.91
CA SER A 231 2.99 2.20 -20.21
C SER A 231 3.54 0.78 -20.08
N SER A 232 4.50 0.56 -19.17
CA SER A 232 5.10 -0.75 -18.92
C SER A 232 4.12 -1.79 -18.39
N ALA A 233 3.04 -1.36 -17.75
CA ALA A 233 1.97 -2.24 -17.29
C ALA A 233 1.06 -2.73 -18.44
N LYS A 234 0.94 -1.94 -19.52
CA LYS A 234 0.20 -2.27 -20.74
C LYS A 234 1.02 -3.12 -21.72
N GLU A 235 2.34 -2.91 -21.77
CA GLU A 235 3.29 -3.48 -22.75
C GLU A 235 3.74 -4.93 -22.53
N VAL A 236 3.15 -5.70 -21.60
CA VAL A 236 3.54 -7.12 -21.49
C VAL A 236 2.86 -7.89 -22.62
N SER A 237 3.61 -8.09 -23.71
CA SER A 237 3.33 -9.09 -24.72
C SER A 237 3.17 -10.46 -24.04
N CYS A 238 2.25 -11.28 -24.57
CA CYS A 238 1.84 -12.57 -24.02
C CYS A 238 2.97 -13.60 -23.78
N ASP A 239 4.21 -13.30 -24.18
CA ASP A 239 5.36 -14.22 -24.12
C ASP A 239 6.50 -13.75 -23.19
N GLY A 240 6.34 -12.62 -22.51
CA GLY A 240 7.32 -12.15 -21.54
C GLY A 240 7.23 -12.93 -20.23
N ASN A 241 7.88 -14.09 -20.15
CA ASN A 241 7.92 -14.89 -18.92
C ASN A 241 8.40 -14.01 -17.76
N GLY A 242 7.52 -13.72 -16.80
CA GLY A 242 7.76 -12.84 -15.64
C GLY A 242 8.95 -13.26 -14.78
N ALA A 243 9.56 -14.40 -15.10
CA ALA A 243 10.81 -14.94 -14.62
C ALA A 243 11.93 -13.89 -14.43
N ASN A 244 12.11 -12.88 -15.29
CA ASN A 244 13.18 -11.88 -15.07
C ASN A 244 12.87 -10.87 -13.95
N ILE A 245 11.59 -10.61 -13.67
CA ILE A 245 11.16 -9.74 -12.55
C ILE A 245 11.12 -10.53 -11.24
N ILE A 246 10.79 -11.82 -11.33
CA ILE A 246 10.80 -12.78 -10.22
C ILE A 246 12.24 -13.18 -9.85
N LYS A 247 13.16 -13.32 -10.82
CA LYS A 247 14.58 -13.66 -10.61
C LYS A 247 15.30 -12.66 -9.70
N ASN A 248 14.86 -11.40 -9.65
CA ASN A 248 15.43 -10.40 -8.76
C ASN A 248 14.66 -10.26 -7.42
N ASN A 249 13.73 -11.18 -7.13
CA ASN A 249 12.87 -11.30 -5.94
C ASN A 249 12.05 -10.03 -5.56
N ARG A 250 12.23 -8.91 -6.24
CA ARG A 250 11.67 -7.61 -5.85
C ARG A 250 10.15 -7.61 -5.95
N CYS A 251 9.57 -8.16 -7.02
CA CYS A 251 8.11 -8.23 -7.16
C CYS A 251 7.48 -9.26 -6.20
N ALA A 252 8.12 -10.42 -6.04
CA ALA A 252 7.66 -11.46 -5.13
C ALA A 252 7.64 -10.94 -3.68
N ARG A 253 8.72 -10.32 -3.21
CA ARG A 253 8.85 -9.83 -1.83
C ARG A 253 7.98 -8.61 -1.50
N ASN A 254 7.41 -7.93 -2.49
CA ASN A 254 6.54 -6.78 -2.24
C ASN A 254 5.15 -7.24 -1.79
N SER A 255 4.95 -7.39 -0.47
CA SER A 255 3.69 -7.75 0.17
C SER A 255 2.53 -6.83 -0.24
N LYS A 256 2.82 -5.54 -0.32
CA LYS A 256 1.89 -4.45 -0.63
C LYS A 256 1.17 -4.61 -1.98
N VAL A 257 1.88 -5.14 -2.99
CA VAL A 257 1.31 -5.37 -4.33
C VAL A 257 0.18 -6.39 -4.27
N LYS A 258 0.33 -7.42 -3.44
CA LYS A 258 -0.64 -8.51 -3.29
C LYS A 258 -1.88 -8.01 -2.56
N THR A 259 -1.70 -7.24 -1.49
CA THR A 259 -2.80 -6.58 -0.77
C THR A 259 -3.59 -5.63 -1.69
N HIS A 260 -2.91 -4.81 -2.49
CA HIS A 260 -3.60 -3.94 -3.44
C HIS A 260 -4.31 -4.70 -4.56
N LEU A 261 -3.75 -5.82 -5.02
CA LEU A 261 -4.38 -6.65 -6.05
C LEU A 261 -5.62 -7.39 -5.51
N GLN A 262 -5.54 -7.96 -4.31
CA GLN A 262 -6.69 -8.49 -3.56
C GLN A 262 -7.79 -7.44 -3.48
N PHE A 263 -7.43 -6.23 -3.04
CA PHE A 263 -8.37 -5.13 -2.95
C PHE A 263 -8.96 -4.78 -4.32
N ALA A 264 -8.18 -4.75 -5.41
CA ALA A 264 -8.67 -4.41 -6.74
C ALA A 264 -9.61 -5.46 -7.36
N LEU A 265 -9.46 -6.73 -6.96
CA LEU A 265 -10.31 -7.87 -7.36
C LEU A 265 -11.60 -7.96 -6.53
N SER A 266 -11.61 -7.45 -5.30
CA SER A 266 -12.81 -7.35 -4.46
C SER A 266 -13.88 -6.42 -5.06
N SER A 267 -15.07 -6.41 -4.46
CA SER A 267 -16.17 -5.50 -4.81
C SER A 267 -16.11 -4.16 -4.05
N VAL A 268 -15.15 -3.97 -3.13
CA VAL A 268 -15.11 -2.79 -2.25
C VAL A 268 -14.68 -1.52 -2.97
N THR A 269 -15.53 -0.50 -3.01
CA THR A 269 -15.25 0.73 -3.74
C THR A 269 -14.27 1.68 -3.06
N SER A 270 -14.11 1.62 -1.73
CA SER A 270 -13.22 2.50 -0.95
C SER A 270 -12.27 1.72 -0.03
N TRP A 271 -11.00 2.15 0.04
CA TRP A 271 -10.01 1.46 0.86
C TRP A 271 -10.46 1.41 2.33
N ARG A 272 -10.28 0.24 2.95
CA ARG A 272 -10.57 -0.05 4.35
C ARG A 272 -9.72 -1.24 4.78
N SER A 273 -9.46 -1.36 6.09
CA SER A 273 -8.71 -2.50 6.62
C SER A 273 -9.55 -3.77 6.66
N ILE A 274 -10.87 -3.65 6.86
CA ILE A 274 -11.77 -4.81 6.97
C ILE A 274 -12.84 -4.74 5.87
N ASP A 275 -13.00 -5.82 5.11
CA ASP A 275 -14.01 -6.02 4.07
C ASP A 275 -14.85 -7.26 4.37
N GLY A 276 -15.97 -7.04 5.06
CA GLY A 276 -16.81 -8.15 5.52
C GLY A 276 -16.02 -9.06 6.45
N ASP A 277 -15.73 -10.27 5.97
CA ASP A 277 -15.02 -11.32 6.70
C ASP A 277 -13.53 -11.40 6.34
N PHE A 278 -13.03 -10.44 5.56
CA PHE A 278 -11.63 -10.38 5.13
C PHE A 278 -10.92 -9.17 5.74
N ASP A 279 -9.88 -9.39 6.54
CA ASP A 279 -9.04 -8.32 7.08
C ASP A 279 -7.71 -8.21 6.32
N TYR A 280 -7.47 -7.05 5.71
CA TYR A 280 -6.29 -6.76 4.92
C TYR A 280 -5.01 -6.59 5.76
N ILE A 281 -5.12 -6.26 7.05
CA ILE A 281 -3.97 -6.13 7.96
C ILE A 281 -3.30 -7.50 8.19
N PRO A 282 -3.98 -8.51 8.76
CA PRO A 282 -3.42 -9.84 8.94
C PRO A 282 -3.05 -10.48 7.59
N PHE A 283 -3.85 -10.31 6.52
CA PHE A 283 -3.45 -10.77 5.19
C PHE A 283 -2.08 -10.21 4.76
N TRP A 284 -1.86 -8.92 4.96
CA TRP A 284 -0.59 -8.29 4.63
C TRP A 284 0.55 -8.76 5.54
N GLN A 285 0.30 -8.90 6.84
CA GLN A 285 1.26 -9.42 7.81
C GLN A 285 1.69 -10.84 7.47
N THR A 286 0.76 -11.75 7.14
CA THR A 286 1.08 -13.12 6.73
C THR A 286 2.01 -13.15 5.51
N ILE A 287 1.81 -12.25 4.54
CA ILE A 287 2.71 -12.14 3.38
C ILE A 287 4.07 -11.58 3.77
N VAL A 288 4.13 -10.60 4.67
CA VAL A 288 5.40 -10.05 5.17
C VAL A 288 6.19 -11.15 5.90
N ASP A 289 5.51 -11.84 6.82
CA ASP A 289 6.06 -12.94 7.62
C ASP A 289 6.63 -14.05 6.73
N PHE A 290 5.94 -14.39 5.64
CA PHE A 290 6.43 -15.37 4.65
C PHE A 290 7.83 -15.03 4.10
N PHE A 291 8.16 -13.74 3.96
CA PHE A 291 9.46 -13.32 3.41
C PHE A 291 10.51 -12.94 4.46
N GLU A 292 10.08 -12.59 5.67
CA GLU A 292 10.94 -12.05 6.72
C GLU A 292 11.27 -13.09 7.80
N ARG A 293 10.43 -14.11 7.98
CA ARG A 293 10.72 -15.22 8.90
C ARG A 293 11.41 -16.36 8.14
N PRO A 294 12.62 -16.79 8.53
CA PRO A 294 13.18 -18.04 8.02
C PRO A 294 12.27 -19.20 8.42
N PRO A 295 12.09 -20.23 7.57
CA PRO A 295 11.43 -21.46 8.00
C PRO A 295 12.23 -22.02 9.18
N GLY A 296 11.53 -22.23 10.31
CA GLY A 296 12.08 -22.93 11.47
C GLY A 296 12.41 -24.38 11.17
#